data_AF-A0AAJ2LQT6-F1
#
_entry.id   AF-A0AAJ2LQT6-F1
#
_cell.length_a   1.000
_cell.length_b   1.000
_cell.length_c   1.000
_cell.angle_alpha   90.00
_cell.angle_beta   90.00
_cell.angle_gamma   90.00
#
_symmetry.space_group_name_H-M   'P 1'
#
loop_
_entity.id
_entity.type
_entity.pdbx_description
1 polymer ?
#
loop_
_entity_poly.entity_id
_entity_poly.type
_entity_poly.pdbx_seq_one_letter_code
_entity_poly.pdbx_strand_id
1 'polypeptide(L)'
;MKQHMQAIEITQPGGPEVLKPTQRPVPMPKPNEVLIKIKAAGVNGPDVMQRKGLYNPPEGVTDIPGLEVSGVIVAMGDAVKQQQFKMGDEVCALIAGGG
;
A
#
# COMPACT_ATOMS: atom_id res chain seq x y z
N MET A 1 -6.92 -16.78 3.60
CA MET A 1 -5.97 -15.64 3.57
C MET A 1 -5.89 -15.04 4.97
N LYS A 2 -4.78 -14.42 5.37
CA LYS A 2 -4.72 -13.71 6.66
C LYS A 2 -5.76 -12.58 6.65
N GLN A 3 -6.48 -12.38 7.75
CA GLN A 3 -7.43 -11.27 7.87
C GLN A 3 -6.71 -9.92 8.08
N HIS A 4 -5.46 -9.96 8.56
CA HIS A 4 -4.65 -8.79 8.85
C HIS A 4 -3.26 -8.90 8.19
N MET A 5 -2.69 -7.74 7.86
CA MET A 5 -1.34 -7.52 7.36
C MET A 5 -0.53 -6.66 8.33
N GLN A 6 0.80 -6.77 8.25
CA GLN A 6 1.68 -5.82 8.91
C GLN A 6 1.76 -4.54 8.06
N ALA A 7 1.82 -3.40 8.72
CA ALA A 7 2.05 -2.11 8.11
C ALA A 7 2.92 -1.23 9.01
N ILE A 8 3.45 -0.14 8.47
CA ILE A 8 4.08 0.92 9.24
C ILE A 8 3.10 2.09 9.30
N GLU A 9 2.67 2.48 10.50
CA GLU A 9 1.83 3.65 10.71
C GLU A 9 2.65 4.84 11.21
N ILE A 10 2.15 6.04 10.94
CA ILE A 10 2.63 7.30 11.52
C ILE A 10 1.70 7.61 12.70
N THR A 11 2.18 7.44 13.93
CA THR A 11 1.31 7.62 15.11
C THR A 11 0.96 9.09 15.37
N GLN A 12 1.84 9.99 14.95
CA GLN A 12 1.68 11.45 15.02
C GLN A 12 2.74 12.12 14.12
N PRO A 13 2.55 13.38 13.69
CA PRO A 13 3.59 14.12 12.98
C PRO A 13 4.90 14.19 13.78
N GLY A 14 6.04 13.86 13.15
CA GLY A 14 7.33 13.89 13.85
C GLY A 14 8.56 13.35 13.12
N GLY A 15 9.58 13.03 13.91
CA GLY A 15 10.80 12.37 13.45
C GLY A 15 10.58 10.89 13.13
N PRO A 16 11.62 10.13 12.75
CA PRO A 16 11.49 8.71 12.40
C PRO A 16 10.87 7.83 13.49
N GLU A 17 11.00 8.20 14.76
CA GLU A 17 10.54 7.48 15.94
C GLU A 17 9.02 7.24 15.99
N VAL A 18 8.25 8.03 15.25
CA VAL A 18 6.79 7.92 15.15
C VAL A 18 6.33 6.82 14.19
N LEU A 19 7.26 6.23 13.41
CA LEU A 19 6.97 5.09 12.55
C LEU A 19 6.91 3.83 13.40
N LYS A 20 5.73 3.23 13.51
CA LYS A 20 5.50 2.04 14.33
C LYS A 20 4.95 0.88 13.50
N PRO A 21 5.45 -0.36 13.70
CA PRO A 21 4.80 -1.55 13.19
C PRO A 21 3.39 -1.68 13.79
N THR A 22 2.42 -1.97 12.95
CA THR A 22 1.02 -2.16 13.33
C THR A 22 0.43 -3.35 12.56
N GLN A 23 -0.79 -3.77 12.94
CA GLN A 23 -1.59 -4.70 12.14
C GLN A 23 -2.83 -4.00 11.61
N ARG A 24 -3.12 -4.19 10.33
CA ARG A 24 -4.27 -3.61 9.64
C ARG A 24 -5.03 -4.68 8.87
N PRO A 25 -6.34 -4.55 8.62
CA PRO A 25 -7.06 -5.48 7.77
C PRO A 25 -6.42 -5.57 6.38
N VAL A 26 -6.42 -6.76 5.79
CA VAL A 26 -6.01 -6.90 4.38
C VAL A 26 -7.06 -6.21 3.50
N PRO A 27 -6.69 -5.27 2.63
CA PRO A 27 -7.65 -4.58 1.78
C PRO A 27 -8.24 -5.53 0.73
N MET A 28 -9.51 -5.31 0.41
CA MET A 28 -10.17 -6.00 -0.69
C MET A 28 -10.05 -5.16 -1.97
N PRO A 29 -9.58 -5.73 -3.10
CA PRO A 29 -9.49 -4.98 -4.34
C PRO A 29 -10.89 -4.64 -4.87
N LYS A 30 -11.07 -3.41 -5.37
CA LYS A 30 -12.25 -3.02 -6.16
C LYS A 30 -12.28 -3.75 -7.50
N PRO A 31 -13.40 -3.68 -8.27
CA PRO A 31 -13.54 -4.42 -9.53
C PRO A 31 -12.39 -4.25 -10.54
N ASN A 32 -11.75 -3.08 -10.56
CA ASN A 32 -10.67 -2.70 -11.48
C ASN A 32 -9.28 -2.69 -10.82
N GLU A 33 -9.14 -3.23 -9.61
CA GLU A 33 -7.88 -3.23 -8.85
C GLU A 33 -7.33 -4.66 -8.69
N VAL A 34 -6.03 -4.74 -8.41
CA VAL A 34 -5.34 -5.96 -7.95
C VAL A 34 -4.90 -5.77 -6.51
N LEU A 35 -4.83 -6.88 -5.77
CA LEU A 35 -4.16 -6.93 -4.47
C LEU A 35 -2.77 -7.53 -4.65
N ILE A 36 -1.74 -6.75 -4.32
CA ILE A 36 -0.35 -7.17 -4.40
C ILE A 36 0.14 -7.57 -3.01
N LYS A 37 0.65 -8.79 -2.87
CA LYS A 37 1.45 -9.17 -1.71
C LYS A 37 2.85 -8.61 -1.90
N ILE A 38 3.15 -7.54 -1.18
CA ILE A 38 4.37 -6.76 -1.29
C ILE A 38 5.58 -7.62 -0.91
N LYS A 39 6.62 -7.58 -1.76
CA LYS A 39 7.96 -8.14 -1.52
C LYS A 39 8.98 -7.03 -1.21
N ALA A 40 8.83 -5.87 -1.83
CA ALA A 40 9.64 -4.68 -1.56
C ALA A 40 8.82 -3.41 -1.80
N ALA A 41 9.14 -2.36 -1.05
CA ALA A 41 8.57 -1.03 -1.16
C ALA A 41 9.68 0.00 -1.28
N GLY A 42 9.46 1.04 -2.09
CA GLY A 42 10.39 2.16 -2.20
C GLY A 42 10.13 3.21 -1.11
N VAL A 43 11.20 3.92 -0.71
CA VAL A 43 11.12 5.03 0.25
C VAL A 43 11.49 6.32 -0.46
N ASN A 44 10.59 7.29 -0.39
CA ASN A 44 10.64 8.51 -1.16
C ASN A 44 10.52 9.77 -0.28
N GLY A 45 10.83 10.93 -0.87
CA GLY A 45 10.70 12.23 -0.20
C GLY A 45 9.30 12.53 0.36
N PRO A 46 8.20 12.25 -0.38
CA PRO A 46 6.85 12.44 0.13
C PRO A 46 6.53 11.64 1.39
N ASP A 47 7.08 10.44 1.57
CA ASP A 47 6.87 9.65 2.79
C ASP A 47 7.40 10.40 4.03
N VAL A 48 8.54 11.07 3.88
CA VAL A 48 9.14 11.91 4.92
C VAL A 48 8.27 13.14 5.19
N MET A 49 7.71 13.76 4.13
CA MET A 49 6.82 14.91 4.29
C MET A 49 5.50 14.53 4.97
N GLN A 50 4.92 13.38 4.61
CA GLN A 50 3.71 12.84 5.24
C GLN A 50 3.96 12.50 6.71
N ARG A 51 5.08 11.83 7.03
CA ARG A 51 5.49 11.58 8.43
C ARG A 51 5.66 12.86 9.25
N LYS A 52 6.11 13.94 8.63
CA LYS A 52 6.23 15.26 9.28
C LYS A 52 4.92 16.02 9.38
N GLY A 53 3.81 15.49 8.85
CA GLY A 53 2.51 16.16 8.81
C GLY A 53 2.42 17.31 7.79
N LEU A 54 3.32 17.33 6.79
CA LEU A 54 3.41 18.38 5.78
C LEU A 54 2.77 17.98 4.44
N TYR A 55 2.36 16.72 4.30
CA TYR A 55 1.80 16.17 3.08
C TYR A 55 0.74 15.13 3.44
N ASN A 56 -0.53 15.53 3.40
CA ASN A 56 -1.63 14.61 3.69
C ASN A 56 -1.92 13.75 2.46
N PRO A 57 -2.26 12.46 2.64
CA PRO A 57 -2.76 11.65 1.54
C PRO A 57 -4.07 12.27 0.99
N PRO A 58 -4.38 12.08 -0.30
CA PRO A 58 -5.66 12.50 -0.87
C PRO A 58 -6.86 11.88 -0.15
N GLU A 59 -8.02 12.53 -0.24
CA GLU A 59 -9.25 12.00 0.35
C GLU A 59 -9.57 10.60 -0.20
N GLY A 60 -9.94 9.68 0.69
CA GLY A 60 -10.28 8.28 0.35
C GLY A 60 -9.06 7.36 0.14
N VAL A 61 -7.83 7.88 0.24
CA VAL A 61 -6.60 7.08 0.25
C VAL A 61 -6.25 6.69 1.70
N THR A 62 -5.57 5.56 1.88
CA THR A 62 -5.11 5.12 3.20
C THR A 62 -4.14 6.12 3.84
N ASP A 63 -4.13 6.17 5.17
CA ASP A 63 -3.18 6.92 5.97
C ASP A 63 -1.78 6.28 6.04
N ILE A 64 -1.64 5.03 5.60
CA ILE A 64 -0.36 4.33 5.53
C ILE A 64 0.49 4.95 4.41
N PRO A 65 1.76 5.32 4.68
CA PRO A 65 2.65 5.90 3.67
C PRO A 65 3.05 4.88 2.59
N GLY A 66 3.89 5.29 1.63
CA GLY A 66 4.40 4.44 0.57
C GLY A 66 3.70 4.68 -0.77
N LEU A 67 4.51 4.88 -1.81
CA LEU A 67 4.05 5.29 -3.14
C LEU A 67 4.41 4.29 -4.24
N GLU A 68 5.28 3.31 -3.94
CA GLU A 68 5.68 2.32 -4.92
C GLU A 68 5.99 0.98 -4.26
N VAL A 69 5.60 -0.09 -4.93
CA VAL A 69 5.79 -1.46 -4.46
C VAL A 69 6.16 -2.39 -5.61
N SER A 70 6.80 -3.51 -5.27
CA SER A 70 6.89 -4.69 -6.10
C SER A 70 6.47 -5.93 -5.31
N GLY A 71 5.85 -6.89 -5.99
CA GLY A 71 5.32 -8.06 -5.33
C GLY A 71 4.55 -8.98 -6.27
N VAL A 72 3.64 -9.75 -5.70
CA VAL A 72 2.87 -10.78 -6.41
C VAL A 72 1.39 -10.50 -6.34
N ILE A 73 0.66 -10.62 -7.44
CA ILE A 73 -0.81 -10.53 -7.43
C ILE A 73 -1.41 -11.71 -6.67
N VAL A 74 -2.15 -11.42 -5.59
CA VAL A 74 -2.78 -12.43 -4.70
C VAL A 74 -4.30 -12.33 -4.59
N ALA A 75 -4.90 -11.30 -5.18
CA ALA A 75 -6.33 -11.21 -5.48
C ALA A 75 -6.55 -10.16 -6.58
N MET A 76 -7.72 -10.16 -7.22
CA MET A 76 -8.09 -9.16 -8.23
C MET A 76 -9.60 -9.01 -8.33
N GLY A 77 -10.05 -7.82 -8.71
CA GLY A 77 -11.44 -7.56 -9.05
C GLY A 77 -11.85 -8.19 -10.38
N ASP A 78 -13.16 -8.34 -10.59
CA ASP A 78 -13.70 -9.07 -11.75
C ASP A 78 -13.41 -8.40 -13.11
N ALA A 79 -13.29 -7.07 -13.15
CA ALA A 79 -12.95 -6.35 -14.38
C ALA A 79 -11.48 -6.53 -14.77
N VAL A 80 -10.59 -6.84 -13.82
CA VAL A 80 -9.18 -7.13 -14.10
C VAL A 80 -9.01 -8.49 -14.77
N LYS A 81 -9.87 -9.47 -14.45
CA LYS A 81 -9.80 -10.83 -15.03
C LYS A 81 -9.97 -10.85 -16.55
N GLN A 82 -10.51 -9.78 -17.13
CA GLN A 82 -10.68 -9.61 -18.58
C GLN A 82 -9.42 -9.04 -19.26
N GLN A 83 -8.38 -8.73 -18.49
CA GLN A 83 -7.10 -8.17 -18.96
C GLN A 83 -5.99 -9.25 -18.97
N GLN A 84 -4.74 -8.83 -19.24
CA GLN A 84 -3.58 -9.73 -19.32
C GLN A 84 -3.03 -10.17 -17.95
N PHE A 85 -3.47 -9.56 -16.84
CA PHE A 85 -3.01 -9.90 -15.49
C PHE A 85 -3.58 -11.22 -14.99
N LYS A 86 -2.75 -11.97 -14.26
CA LYS A 86 -3.08 -13.26 -13.67
C LYS A 86 -2.65 -13.33 -12.22
N MET A 87 -3.30 -14.24 -11.49
CA MET A 87 -2.91 -14.55 -10.13
C MET A 87 -1.51 -15.15 -10.13
N GLY A 88 -0.63 -14.66 -9.27
CA GLY A 88 0.76 -15.10 -9.20
C GLY A 88 1.74 -14.28 -10.06
N ASP A 89 1.27 -13.35 -10.89
CA ASP A 89 2.15 -12.47 -11.64
C ASP A 89 3.01 -11.60 -10.71
N GLU A 90 4.29 -11.45 -11.07
CA GLU A 90 5.19 -10.51 -10.43
C GLU A 90 5.06 -9.14 -11.09
N VAL A 91 4.78 -8.12 -10.28
CA VAL A 91 4.46 -6.77 -10.76
C VAL A 91 5.17 -5.71 -9.92
N CYS A 92 5.36 -4.54 -10.52
CA CYS A 92 5.63 -3.30 -9.82
C CYS A 92 4.50 -2.30 -10.08
N ALA A 93 4.22 -1.43 -9.12
CA ALA A 93 3.14 -0.46 -9.22
C ALA A 93 3.50 0.85 -8.51
N LEU A 94 3.08 1.96 -9.13
CA LEU A 94 2.92 3.23 -8.44
C LEU A 94 1.52 3.23 -7.79
N ILE A 95 1.44 3.60 -6.53
CA ILE A 95 0.22 3.60 -5.71
C ILE A 95 0.05 4.96 -5.02
N ALA A 96 -1.18 5.26 -4.61
CA ALA A 96 -1.48 6.52 -3.94
C ALA A 96 -1.12 6.53 -2.43
N GLY A 97 -0.89 5.35 -1.85
CA GLY A 97 -0.62 5.11 -0.42
C GLY A 97 -0.66 3.61 -0.11
N GLY A 98 -0.12 3.19 1.04
CA GLY A 98 -0.22 1.82 1.54
C GLY A 98 0.87 0.85 1.05
N GLY A 99 2.06 1.38 0.77
CA GLY A 99 3.24 0.61 0.31
C GLY A 99 4.05 -0.01 1.43
#